data_AF-A0A353LZ35-F1
#
_entry.id   AF-A0A353LZ35-F1
#
_cell.length_a   1.000
_cell.length_b   1.000
_cell.length_c   1.000
_cell.angle_alpha   90.00
_cell.angle_beta   90.00
_cell.angle_gamma   90.00
#
_symmetry.space_group_name_H-M   'P 1'
#
loop_
_entity.id
_entity.type
_entity.pdbx_description
1 polymer ?
#
loop_
_entity_poly.entity_id
_entity_poly.type
_entity_poly.pdbx_seq_one_letter_code
_entity_poly.pdbx_strand_id
1 'polypeptide(L)'
;MRRIVSVSIGSSKRDHTALINVRGEDFSIERIGTDGDMEKAKDLLKALDGKVSVFGMGGIGMYFWGGGRRRLVLRAARPIARIPQLTPMVDGSGAKNTLERRTIEFLAEQDAEMFKGKKVLLTSAVDRFGMAQALRDVG
;
A
#
# COMPACT_ATOMS: atom_id res chain seq x y z
N MET A 1 -21.52 8.17 -0.03
CA MET A 1 -20.65 7.00 0.22
C MET A 1 -19.58 6.92 -0.85
N ARG A 2 -18.30 6.98 -0.48
CA ARG A 2 -17.19 6.88 -1.44
C ARG A 2 -16.81 5.43 -1.67
N ARG A 3 -16.67 5.03 -2.93
CA ARG A 3 -16.33 3.65 -3.30
C ARG A 3 -14.85 3.53 -3.64
N ILE A 4 -14.17 2.60 -3.00
CA ILE A 4 -12.75 2.32 -3.15
C ILE A 4 -12.59 0.87 -3.60
N VAL A 5 -11.89 0.63 -4.70
CA VAL A 5 -11.73 -0.73 -5.23
C VAL A 5 -10.25 -1.05 -5.41
N SER A 6 -9.79 -2.12 -4.78
CA SER A 6 -8.48 -2.72 -5.00
C SER A 6 -8.60 -3.85 -6.00
N VAL A 7 -8.08 -3.65 -7.21
CA VAL A 7 -8.00 -4.71 -8.23
C VAL A 7 -6.66 -5.42 -8.06
N SER A 8 -6.71 -6.73 -7.82
CA SER A 8 -5.54 -7.52 -7.47
C SER A 8 -5.36 -8.72 -8.37
N ILE A 9 -4.13 -8.92 -8.85
CA ILE A 9 -3.74 -10.13 -9.58
C ILE A 9 -3.73 -11.40 -8.71
N GLY A 10 -3.89 -11.26 -7.38
CA GLY A 10 -3.95 -12.40 -6.47
C GLY A 10 -5.32 -13.09 -6.46
N SER A 11 -5.43 -14.16 -5.67
CA SER A 11 -6.64 -14.98 -5.65
C SER A 11 -7.92 -14.21 -5.25
N SER A 12 -9.02 -14.54 -5.93
CA SER A 12 -10.39 -14.08 -5.63
C SER A 12 -10.96 -14.67 -4.33
N LYS A 13 -10.36 -15.74 -3.79
CA LYS A 13 -10.77 -16.32 -2.48
C LYS A 13 -10.62 -15.35 -1.30
N ARG A 14 -9.86 -14.25 -1.49
CA ARG A 14 -9.67 -13.18 -0.50
C ARG A 14 -10.51 -11.94 -0.79
N ASP A 15 -11.43 -12.06 -1.74
CA ASP A 15 -12.31 -10.96 -2.09
C ASP A 15 -13.23 -10.69 -0.91
N HIS A 16 -13.33 -9.42 -0.58
CA HIS A 16 -14.09 -8.95 0.55
C HIS A 16 -14.49 -7.50 0.32
N THR A 17 -15.56 -7.12 1.02
CA THR A 17 -16.07 -5.77 1.06
C THR A 17 -16.19 -5.36 2.51
N ALA A 18 -15.70 -4.17 2.83
CA ALA A 18 -15.85 -3.55 4.13
C ALA A 18 -16.53 -2.20 3.97
N LEU A 19 -17.55 -1.95 4.80
CA LEU A 19 -18.14 -0.64 4.98
C LEU A 19 -17.53 -0.04 6.25
N ILE A 20 -16.93 1.15 6.12
CA ILE A 20 -16.33 1.85 7.26
C ILE A 20 -16.81 3.29 7.29
N ASN A 21 -16.94 3.84 8.50
CA ASN A 21 -17.15 5.27 8.71
C ASN A 21 -15.84 5.88 9.20
N VAL A 22 -15.35 6.91 8.51
CA VAL A 22 -14.14 7.64 8.91
C VAL A 22 -14.51 9.10 9.06
N ARG A 23 -14.45 9.60 10.30
CA ARG A 23 -14.76 11.00 10.65
C ARG A 23 -16.13 11.47 10.12
N GLY A 24 -17.14 10.59 10.15
CA GLY A 24 -18.49 10.91 9.70
C GLY A 24 -18.74 10.68 8.20
N GLU A 25 -17.76 10.23 7.43
CA GLU A 25 -17.93 9.89 6.02
C GLU A 25 -17.87 8.37 5.80
N ASP A 26 -18.86 7.83 5.08
CA ASP A 26 -18.95 6.40 4.78
C ASP A 26 -18.16 6.01 3.52
N PHE A 27 -17.36 4.96 3.64
CA PHE A 27 -16.56 4.36 2.59
C PHE A 27 -16.94 2.90 2.39
N SER A 28 -17.08 2.48 1.13
CA SER A 28 -17.06 1.07 0.73
C SER A 28 -15.68 0.74 0.20
N ILE A 29 -15.02 -0.26 0.79
CA ILE A 29 -13.71 -0.73 0.40
C ILE A 29 -13.84 -2.17 -0.08
N GLU A 30 -13.49 -2.40 -1.34
CA GLU A 30 -13.59 -3.70 -1.99
C GLU A 30 -12.22 -4.18 -2.42
N ARG A 31 -11.97 -5.47 -2.26
CA ARG A 31 -10.84 -6.14 -2.90
C ARG A 31 -11.38 -7.16 -3.90
N ILE A 32 -10.98 -7.04 -5.16
CA ILE A 32 -11.37 -7.94 -6.24
C ILE A 32 -10.14 -8.62 -6.80
N GLY A 33 -10.11 -9.95 -6.73
CA GLY A 33 -9.04 -10.80 -7.19
C GLY A 33 -9.30 -11.28 -8.61
N THR A 34 -8.24 -11.37 -9.41
CA THR A 34 -8.32 -11.84 -10.79
C THR A 34 -7.65 -13.20 -11.00
N ASP A 35 -7.21 -13.86 -9.93
CA ASP A 35 -6.65 -15.23 -9.98
C ASP A 35 -5.48 -15.37 -10.98
N GLY A 36 -4.66 -14.32 -11.13
CA GLY A 36 -3.56 -14.25 -12.07
C GLY A 36 -3.95 -13.78 -13.48
N ASP A 37 -5.23 -13.59 -13.77
CA ASP A 37 -5.70 -13.11 -15.06
C ASP A 37 -5.49 -11.59 -15.19
N MET A 38 -4.55 -11.23 -16.06
CA MET A 38 -4.19 -9.85 -16.36
C MET A 38 -5.21 -9.14 -17.25
N GLU A 39 -5.89 -9.85 -18.15
CA GLU A 39 -6.91 -9.25 -19.02
C GLU A 39 -8.16 -8.94 -18.20
N LYS A 40 -8.59 -9.86 -17.33
CA LYS A 40 -9.65 -9.60 -16.36
C LYS A 40 -9.36 -8.39 -15.48
N ALA A 41 -8.10 -8.21 -15.03
CA ALA A 41 -7.70 -7.03 -14.27
C ALA A 41 -7.82 -5.75 -15.08
N LYS A 42 -7.38 -5.77 -16.35
CA LYS A 42 -7.51 -4.63 -17.27
C LYS A 42 -8.97 -4.26 -17.52
N ASP A 43 -9.82 -5.24 -17.77
CA ASP A 43 -11.23 -5.03 -18.07
C ASP A 43 -11.97 -4.46 -16.87
N LEU A 44 -11.69 -4.97 -15.66
CA LEU A 44 -12.23 -4.41 -14.43
C LEU A 44 -11.81 -2.95 -14.21
N LEU A 45 -10.52 -2.65 -14.39
CA LEU A 45 -10.01 -1.28 -14.24
C LEU A 45 -10.68 -0.32 -15.23
N LYS A 46 -10.80 -0.71 -16.51
CA LYS A 46 -11.51 0.10 -17.53
C LYS A 46 -13.00 0.26 -17.22
N ALA A 47 -13.67 -0.81 -16.81
CA ALA A 47 -15.11 -0.79 -16.56
C ALA A 47 -15.50 0.07 -15.34
N LEU A 48 -14.59 0.19 -14.37
CA LEU A 48 -14.76 0.95 -13.13
C LEU A 48 -14.15 2.35 -13.17
N ASP A 49 -13.37 2.68 -14.20
CA ASP A 49 -12.75 3.99 -14.36
C ASP A 49 -13.82 5.09 -14.46
N GLY A 50 -13.69 6.13 -13.64
CA GLY A 50 -14.70 7.18 -13.47
C GLY A 50 -15.92 6.79 -12.62
N LYS A 51 -16.04 5.53 -12.17
CA LYS A 51 -17.17 5.05 -11.34
C LYS A 51 -16.80 4.79 -9.88
N VAL A 52 -15.51 4.84 -9.55
CA VAL A 52 -15.00 4.67 -8.18
C VAL A 52 -14.12 5.86 -7.82
N SER A 53 -14.02 6.16 -6.52
CA SER A 53 -13.30 7.33 -6.03
C SER A 53 -11.78 7.16 -6.12
N VAL A 54 -11.28 5.94 -5.93
CA VAL A 54 -9.85 5.61 -6.04
C VAL A 54 -9.67 4.11 -6.29
N PHE A 55 -8.64 3.76 -7.06
CA PHE A 55 -8.16 2.40 -7.19
C PHE A 55 -7.00 2.11 -6.26
N GLY A 56 -7.04 0.96 -5.59
CA GLY A 56 -5.89 0.34 -4.96
C GLY A 56 -5.18 -0.62 -5.92
N MET A 57 -3.86 -0.52 -6.02
CA MET A 57 -3.06 -1.50 -6.73
C MET A 57 -2.84 -2.74 -5.86
N GLY A 58 -3.43 -3.87 -6.25
CA GLY A 58 -3.37 -5.11 -5.48
C GLY A 58 -2.34 -6.11 -6.01
N GLY A 59 -1.44 -6.57 -5.14
CA GLY A 59 -0.46 -7.62 -5.48
C GLY A 59 0.82 -7.12 -6.14
N ILE A 60 0.95 -5.81 -6.38
CA ILE A 60 2.19 -5.15 -6.80
C ILE A 60 2.21 -3.71 -6.25
N GLY A 61 3.38 -3.23 -5.83
CA GLY A 61 3.60 -1.84 -5.47
C GLY A 61 4.12 -1.02 -6.65
N MET A 62 3.85 0.28 -6.69
CA MET A 62 4.40 1.17 -7.72
C MET A 62 5.75 1.74 -7.29
N TYR A 63 5.91 2.04 -6.00
CA TYR A 63 7.09 2.72 -5.46
C TYR A 63 7.74 1.96 -4.31
N PHE A 64 9.07 1.91 -4.34
CA PHE A 64 9.88 1.78 -3.13
C PHE A 64 10.42 3.14 -2.70
N TRP A 65 10.53 3.35 -1.40
CA TRP A 65 11.13 4.56 -0.83
C TRP A 65 12.60 4.33 -0.51
N GLY A 66 13.43 5.33 -0.77
CA GLY A 66 14.84 5.35 -0.41
C GLY A 66 15.24 6.63 0.33
N GLY A 67 16.48 6.66 0.81
CA GLY A 67 17.06 7.79 1.53
C GLY A 67 16.91 9.11 0.78
N GLY A 68 16.67 10.20 1.52
CA GLY A 68 16.46 11.53 0.95
C GLY A 68 15.15 11.67 0.17
N ARG A 69 14.09 10.93 0.53
CA ARG A 69 12.76 10.92 -0.13
C ARG A 69 12.77 10.47 -1.59
N ARG A 70 13.79 9.71 -1.99
CA ARG A 70 13.88 9.14 -3.34
C ARG A 70 12.81 8.06 -3.52
N ARG A 71 12.19 8.01 -4.71
CA ARG A 71 11.22 6.98 -5.08
C ARG A 71 11.77 6.14 -6.22
N LEU A 72 11.86 4.82 -6.02
CA LEU A 72 12.21 3.86 -7.05
C LEU A 72 10.92 3.30 -7.64
N VAL A 73 10.72 3.48 -8.95
CA VAL A 73 9.51 3.03 -9.65
C VAL A 73 9.68 1.60 -10.12
N LEU A 74 8.78 0.72 -9.71
CA LEU A 74 8.67 -0.62 -10.26
C LEU A 74 8.10 -0.56 -11.67
N ARG A 75 8.95 -0.79 -12.69
CA ARG A 75 8.55 -0.71 -14.10
C ARG A 75 7.39 -1.66 -14.44
N ALA A 76 7.36 -2.83 -13.81
CA ALA A 76 6.30 -3.83 -13.97
C ALA A 76 4.91 -3.33 -13.55
N ALA A 77 4.82 -2.33 -12.66
CA ALA A 77 3.56 -1.75 -12.24
C ALA A 77 2.99 -0.73 -13.25
N ARG A 78 3.84 -0.16 -14.12
CA ARG A 78 3.47 0.93 -15.04
C ARG A 78 2.34 0.57 -16.02
N PRO A 79 2.31 -0.62 -16.65
CA PRO A 79 1.24 -0.98 -17.57
C PRO A 79 -0.13 -0.99 -16.88
N ILE A 80 -0.20 -1.44 -15.63
CA ILE A 80 -1.44 -1.49 -14.85
C ILE A 80 -1.83 -0.09 -14.35
N ALA A 81 -0.85 0.66 -13.84
CA ALA A 81 -1.02 2.00 -13.31
C ALA A 81 -1.65 3.00 -14.30
N ARG A 82 -1.42 2.78 -15.59
CA ARG A 82 -1.86 3.66 -16.68
C ARG A 82 -3.20 3.26 -17.28
N ILE A 83 -3.86 2.21 -16.78
CA ILE A 83 -5.15 1.78 -17.34
C ILE A 83 -6.25 2.78 -16.99
N PRO A 84 -6.48 3.15 -15.70
CA PRO A 84 -7.42 4.20 -15.38
C PRO A 84 -6.93 5.55 -15.90
N GLN A 85 -7.79 6.28 -16.60
CA GLN A 85 -7.53 7.64 -17.07
C GLN A 85 -8.21 8.69 -16.18
N LEU A 86 -9.34 8.34 -15.56
CA LEU A 86 -10.17 9.28 -14.79
C LEU A 86 -10.00 9.11 -13.28
N THR A 87 -10.03 7.88 -12.80
CA THR A 87 -9.95 7.54 -11.38
C THR A 87 -8.49 7.43 -10.95
N PRO A 88 -8.08 8.07 -9.84
CA PRO A 88 -6.72 7.96 -9.34
C PRO A 88 -6.38 6.54 -8.88
N MET A 89 -5.14 6.11 -9.09
CA MET A 89 -4.60 4.84 -8.58
C MET A 89 -3.51 5.06 -7.54
N VAL A 90 -3.59 4.34 -6.43
CA VAL A 90 -2.63 4.38 -5.31
C VAL A 90 -2.11 2.98 -4.97
N ASP A 91 -0.94 2.90 -4.35
CA ASP A 91 -0.25 1.63 -4.03
C ASP A 91 0.04 1.42 -2.54
N GLY A 92 -0.41 2.34 -1.68
CA GLY A 92 -0.20 2.27 -0.22
C GLY A 92 1.23 2.55 0.26
N SER A 93 2.19 2.77 -0.63
CA SER A 93 3.62 2.96 -0.28
C SER A 93 3.85 4.13 0.68
N GLY A 94 3.07 5.22 0.54
CA GLY A 94 3.15 6.39 1.43
C GLY A 94 2.67 6.10 2.85
N ALA A 95 1.55 5.37 2.99
CA ALA A 95 1.03 4.96 4.29
C ALA A 95 2.01 4.02 4.98
N LYS A 96 2.54 3.02 4.25
CA LYS A 96 3.56 2.10 4.76
C LYS A 96 4.80 2.83 5.29
N ASN A 97 5.40 3.71 4.47
CA ASN A 97 6.60 4.46 4.85
C ASN A 97 6.38 5.46 6.00
N THR A 98 5.12 5.80 6.32
CA THR A 98 4.78 6.70 7.42
C THR A 98 4.45 5.93 8.69
N LEU A 99 3.52 4.98 8.61
CA LEU A 99 3.01 4.25 9.76
C LEU A 99 4.08 3.36 10.37
N GLU A 100 4.84 2.63 9.55
CA GLU A 100 5.88 1.73 10.06
C GLU A 100 7.00 2.48 10.80
N ARG A 101 7.39 3.67 10.29
CA ARG A 101 8.36 4.56 10.97
C ARG A 101 7.82 4.98 12.33
N ARG A 102 6.61 5.54 12.34
CA ARG A 102 5.95 6.03 13.56
C ARG A 102 5.74 4.95 14.60
N THR A 103 5.48 3.71 14.19
CA THR A 103 5.36 2.60 15.13
C THR A 103 6.67 2.36 15.87
N ILE A 104 7.82 2.37 15.20
CA ILE A 104 9.12 2.19 15.85
C ILE A 104 9.44 3.36 16.78
N GLU A 105 9.24 4.59 16.29
CA GLU A 105 9.44 5.81 17.10
C GLU A 105 8.57 5.77 18.37
N PHE A 106 7.28 5.49 18.23
CA PHE A 106 6.35 5.37 19.35
C PHE A 106 6.78 4.29 20.35
N LEU A 107 7.19 3.12 19.87
CA LEU A 107 7.64 2.04 20.75
C LEU A 107 8.90 2.41 21.54
N ALA A 108 9.85 3.11 20.90
CA ALA A 108 11.05 3.61 21.57
C ALA A 108 10.76 4.74 22.57
N GLU A 109 9.73 5.56 22.32
CA GLU A 109 9.23 6.55 23.29
C GLU A 109 8.64 5.88 24.54
N GLN A 110 8.01 4.71 24.40
CA GLN A 110 7.45 3.97 25.53
C GLN A 110 8.52 3.21 26.34
N ASP A 111 9.57 2.74 25.68
CA ASP A 111 10.71 2.07 26.31
C ASP A 111 12.00 2.34 25.53
N ALA A 112 12.87 3.19 26.10
CA ALA A 112 14.13 3.59 25.50
C ALA A 112 15.14 2.43 25.34
N GLU A 113 14.97 1.33 26.07
CA GLU A 113 15.83 0.14 25.97
C GLU A 113 15.20 -0.95 25.06
N MET A 114 14.05 -0.67 24.43
CA MET A 114 13.35 -1.64 23.59
C MET A 114 14.22 -2.15 22.44
N PHE A 115 14.90 -1.24 21.73
CA PHE A 115 15.69 -1.55 20.53
C PHE A 115 17.20 -1.43 20.73
N LYS A 116 17.64 -0.58 21.66
CA LYS A 116 19.05 -0.25 21.89
C LYS A 116 19.95 -1.48 22.02
N GLY A 117 20.93 -1.57 21.12
CA GLY A 117 21.93 -2.65 21.12
C GLY A 117 21.37 -4.03 20.74
N LYS A 118 20.12 -4.12 20.28
CA LYS A 118 19.47 -5.37 19.89
C LYS A 118 19.63 -5.61 18.39
N LYS A 119 19.70 -6.89 18.02
CA LYS A 119 19.72 -7.30 16.62
C LYS A 119 18.29 -7.54 16.15
N VAL A 120 17.87 -6.81 15.12
CA VAL A 120 16.54 -6.95 14.52
C VAL A 120 16.65 -7.66 13.18
N LEU A 121 15.85 -8.72 12.99
CA LEU A 121 15.68 -9.35 11.68
C LEU A 121 14.67 -8.52 10.87
N LEU A 122 15.16 -7.83 9.86
CA LEU A 122 14.32 -7.10 8.90
C LEU A 122 14.44 -7.75 7.52
N THR A 123 13.33 -8.23 6.96
CA THR A 123 13.35 -8.99 5.71
C THR A 123 13.83 -8.18 4.50
N SER A 124 13.44 -6.90 4.40
CA SER A 124 13.92 -5.99 3.36
C SER A 124 13.90 -4.54 3.84
N ALA A 125 15.09 -3.95 3.98
CA ALA A 125 15.23 -2.55 4.35
C ALA A 125 14.70 -1.59 3.27
N VAL A 126 14.78 -1.96 1.99
CA VAL A 126 14.28 -1.12 0.89
C VAL A 126 12.75 -1.11 0.85
N ASP A 127 12.12 -2.26 1.09
CA ASP A 127 10.67 -2.38 1.11
C ASP A 127 10.05 -1.76 2.38
N ARG A 128 10.78 -1.80 3.51
CA ARG A 128 10.39 -1.26 4.82
C ARG A 128 11.27 -0.08 5.24
N PHE A 129 11.55 0.82 4.29
CA PHE A 129 12.52 1.90 4.49
C PHE A 129 12.25 2.76 5.74
N GLY A 130 10.99 3.12 5.98
CA GLY A 130 10.62 3.90 7.17
C GLY A 130 10.97 3.21 8.48
N MET A 131 10.66 1.92 8.57
CA MET A 131 11.01 1.08 9.72
C MET A 131 12.52 0.93 9.87
N ALA A 132 13.23 0.63 8.78
CA ALA A 132 14.68 0.44 8.78
C ALA A 132 15.41 1.69 9.29
N GLN A 133 14.99 2.87 8.83
CA GLN A 133 15.57 4.13 9.25
C GLN A 133 15.27 4.40 10.74
N ALA A 134 14.02 4.21 11.17
CA ALA A 134 13.63 4.41 12.56
C ALA A 134 14.44 3.50 13.50
N LEU A 135 14.55 2.20 13.19
CA LEU A 135 15.31 1.23 13.98
C LEU A 135 16.77 1.63 14.12
N ARG A 136 17.41 2.07 13.02
CA ARG A 136 18.79 2.59 13.06
C ARG A 136 18.91 3.83 13.96
N ASP A 137 17.91 4.71 13.92
CA ASP A 137 17.94 5.98 14.62
C ASP A 137 17.64 5.80 16.15
N VAL A 138 16.86 4.80 16.54
CA VAL A 138 16.50 4.52 17.97
C VAL A 138 17.41 3.52 18.68
N GLY A 139 18.30 2.82 17.95
CA GLY A 139 19.51 2.20 18.52
C GLY A 139 19.66 0.70 18.42
#